data_AF-A0ABD0QSA6-F1
#
_entry.id   AF-A0ABD0QSA6-F1
#
_cell.length_a   1.000
_cell.length_b   1.000
_cell.length_c   1.000
_cell.angle_alpha   90.00
_cell.angle_beta   90.00
_cell.angle_gamma   90.00
#
_symmetry.space_group_name_H-M   'P 1'
#
loop_
_entity.id
_entity.type
_entity.pdbx_description
1 polymer ?
#
loop_
_entity_poly.entity_id
_entity_poly.type
_entity_poly.pdbx_seq_one_letter_code
_entity_poly.pdbx_strand_id
1 'polypeptide(L)'
;IVGNLLYYRYMNPAIVAPDAFDIIDLSAGGQLTTEQRRNLGSIAKMLQHAASNKMFLGDNAHLNPINEYLSNSYQKFRRFFLSACDVPSLEDKFNVDQYSDLVTLTKPVIYISIGEIINTHT
;
A
#
# COMPACT_ATOMS: atom_id res chain seq x y z
N ILE A 1 13.41 -0.01 1.60
CA ILE A 1 12.81 -1.08 0.76
C ILE A 1 11.39 -1.41 1.22
N VAL A 2 11.17 -1.83 2.47
CA VAL A 2 9.82 -2.14 3.01
C VAL A 2 8.80 -1.01 2.77
N GLY A 3 9.20 0.26 3.01
CA GLY A 3 8.34 1.41 2.74
C GLY A 3 7.90 1.58 1.28
N ASN A 4 8.65 1.03 0.32
CA ASN A 4 8.24 1.04 -1.09
C ASN A 4 7.02 0.13 -1.32
N LEU A 5 6.95 -1.00 -0.64
CA LEU A 5 5.79 -1.89 -0.71
C LEU A 5 4.61 -1.28 0.08
N LEU A 6 4.82 -1.04 1.38
CA LEU A 6 3.75 -0.64 2.29
C LEU A 6 3.16 0.73 2.00
N TYR A 7 4.00 1.72 1.68
CA TYR A 7 3.54 3.07 1.40
C TYR A 7 3.38 3.31 -0.10
N TYR A 8 4.46 3.22 -0.89
CA TYR A 8 4.43 3.67 -2.29
C TYR A 8 3.55 2.81 -3.21
N ARG A 9 3.59 1.48 -3.06
CA ARG A 9 2.79 0.58 -3.91
C ARG A 9 1.38 0.35 -3.39
N TYR A 10 1.22 0.27 -2.06
CA TYR A 10 -0.07 -0.07 -1.46
C TYR A 10 -0.91 1.18 -1.13
N MET A 11 -0.40 2.11 -0.31
CA MET A 11 -1.20 3.25 0.16
C MET A 11 -1.24 4.44 -0.80
N ASN A 12 -0.11 4.79 -1.44
CA ASN A 12 0.01 6.01 -2.24
C ASN A 12 -1.01 6.09 -3.41
N PRO A 13 -1.28 5.01 -4.18
CA PRO A 13 -2.32 5.04 -5.21
C PRO A 13 -3.72 5.32 -4.65
N ALA A 14 -4.05 4.70 -3.51
CA ALA A 14 -5.33 4.89 -2.83
C ALA A 14 -5.51 6.31 -2.26
N ILE A 15 -4.42 6.99 -1.88
CA ILE A 15 -4.47 8.40 -1.47
C ILE A 15 -4.72 9.32 -2.67
N VAL A 16 -4.09 9.04 -3.82
CA VAL A 16 -4.19 9.89 -5.02
C VAL A 16 -5.55 9.73 -5.71
N ALA A 17 -6.12 8.53 -5.72
CA ALA A 17 -7.40 8.22 -6.33
C ALA A 17 -8.28 7.39 -5.38
N PRO A 18 -8.77 7.97 -4.28
CA PRO A 18 -9.51 7.23 -3.26
C PRO A 18 -10.84 6.66 -3.75
N ASP A 19 -11.43 7.26 -4.79
CA ASP A 19 -12.63 6.76 -5.47
C ASP A 19 -12.35 5.49 -6.30
N ALA A 20 -11.18 5.40 -6.94
CA ALA A 20 -10.81 4.24 -7.75
C ALA A 20 -10.29 3.04 -6.94
N PHE A 21 -9.99 3.27 -5.65
CA PHE A 21 -9.49 2.26 -4.71
C PHE A 21 -10.48 1.98 -3.57
N ASP A 22 -11.75 2.35 -3.76
CA ASP A 22 -12.87 2.09 -2.83
C ASP A 22 -12.61 2.59 -1.39
N ILE A 23 -11.89 3.71 -1.25
CA ILE A 23 -11.65 4.37 0.05
C ILE A 23 -12.82 5.28 0.43
N ILE A 24 -13.51 5.83 -0.57
CA ILE A 24 -14.68 6.70 -0.39
C ILE A 24 -15.80 6.26 -1.34
N ASP A 25 -17.03 6.32 -0.85
CA ASP A 25 -18.22 6.15 -1.68
C ASP A 25 -18.63 7.49 -2.28
N LEU A 26 -18.56 7.58 -3.61
CA LEU A 26 -19.13 8.71 -4.34
C LEU A 26 -20.52 8.32 -4.85
N SER A 27 -21.42 9.31 -4.90
CA SER A 27 -22.73 9.12 -5.54
C SER A 27 -22.56 8.68 -7.00
N ALA A 28 -23.57 8.02 -7.58
CA ALA A 28 -23.51 7.54 -8.95
C ALA A 28 -23.17 8.70 -9.93
N GLY A 29 -22.04 8.58 -10.63
CA GLY A 29 -21.52 9.62 -11.54
C GLY A 29 -20.74 10.75 -10.86
N GLY A 30 -20.58 10.72 -9.54
CA GLY A 30 -19.72 11.62 -8.79
C GLY A 30 -18.24 11.30 -9.02
N GLN A 31 -17.43 12.33 -9.21
CA GLN A 31 -15.97 12.23 -9.31
C GLN A 31 -15.32 13.28 -8.44
N LEU A 32 -14.09 13.00 -7.99
CA LEU A 32 -13.26 14.01 -7.34
C LEU A 32 -13.07 15.22 -8.27
N THR A 33 -13.29 16.40 -7.72
CA THR A 33 -12.97 17.66 -8.40
C THR A 33 -11.48 17.75 -8.69
N THR A 34 -11.10 18.52 -9.71
CA THR A 34 -9.69 18.76 -10.05
C THR A 34 -8.90 19.32 -8.86
N GLU A 35 -9.53 20.17 -8.04
CA GLU A 35 -8.90 20.72 -6.85
C GLU A 35 -8.64 19.66 -5.77
N GLN A 36 -9.62 18.80 -5.48
CA GLN A 36 -9.45 17.70 -4.53
C GLN A 36 -8.34 16.75 -4.98
N ARG A 37 -8.31 16.38 -6.27
CA ARG A 37 -7.26 15.52 -6.84
C ARG A 37 -5.88 16.17 -6.73
N ARG A 38 -5.77 17.48 -7.00
CA ARG A 38 -4.52 18.22 -6.84
C ARG A 38 -4.05 18.23 -5.38
N ASN A 39 -4.95 18.47 -4.44
CA ASN A 39 -4.62 18.52 -3.00
C ASN A 39 -4.15 17.15 -2.50
N LEU A 40 -4.85 16.08 -2.87
CA LEU A 40 -4.45 14.70 -2.56
C LEU A 40 -3.11 14.33 -3.19
N GLY A 41 -2.85 14.74 -4.44
CA GLY A 41 -1.57 14.56 -5.12
C GLY A 41 -0.41 15.25 -4.38
N SER A 42 -0.62 16.46 -3.88
CA SER A 42 0.37 17.19 -3.08
C SER A 42 0.66 16.50 -1.75
N ILE A 43 -0.37 16.00 -1.06
CA ILE A 43 -0.23 15.23 0.19
C ILE A 43 0.53 13.93 -0.07
N ALA A 44 0.14 13.18 -1.09
CA ALA A 44 0.80 11.94 -1.51
C ALA A 44 2.29 12.18 -1.83
N LYS A 45 2.61 13.26 -2.54
CA LYS A 45 4.00 13.66 -2.83
C LYS A 45 4.78 13.93 -1.53
N MET A 46 4.21 14.68 -0.59
CA MET A 46 4.87 14.97 0.69
C MET A 46 5.16 13.69 1.49
N LEU A 47 4.17 12.81 1.60
CA LEU A 47 4.29 11.54 2.32
C LEU A 47 5.28 10.59 1.62
N GLN A 48 5.33 10.57 0.29
CA GLN A 48 6.34 9.82 -0.47
C GLN A 48 7.77 10.29 -0.18
N HIS A 49 7.97 11.60 -0.11
CA HIS A 49 9.25 12.19 0.27
C HIS A 49 9.62 11.83 1.72
N ALA A 50 8.66 11.87 2.64
CA ALA A 50 8.86 11.47 4.04
C ALA A 50 9.17 9.97 4.18
N ALA A 51 8.48 9.09 3.45
CA ALA A 51 8.68 7.64 3.50
C ALA A 51 10.04 7.20 2.91
N SER A 52 10.60 7.98 1.98
CA SER A 52 11.88 7.70 1.31
C SER A 52 13.06 8.53 1.82
N ASN A 53 12.86 9.37 2.85
CA ASN A 53 13.85 10.33 3.35
C ASN A 53 14.43 11.24 2.25
N LYS A 54 13.59 11.65 1.30
CA LYS A 54 13.98 12.51 0.18
C LYS A 54 13.62 13.95 0.47
N MET A 55 14.62 14.80 0.56
CA MET A 55 14.41 16.25 0.75
C MET A 55 13.97 16.93 -0.56
N PHE A 56 13.26 18.04 -0.43
CA PHE A 56 13.03 18.95 -1.55
C PHE A 56 14.30 19.77 -1.79
N LEU A 57 14.82 19.74 -3.01
CA LEU A 57 16.03 20.45 -3.47
C LEU A 57 15.77 21.10 -4.84
N GLY A 58 16.63 22.04 -5.25
CA GLY A 58 16.60 22.66 -6.58
C GLY A 58 15.38 23.55 -6.81
N ASP A 59 14.62 23.28 -7.86
CA ASP A 59 13.41 24.03 -8.27
C ASP A 59 12.31 24.14 -7.19
N ASN A 60 12.43 23.35 -6.12
CA ASN A 60 11.53 23.36 -4.97
C ASN A 60 12.15 23.99 -3.71
N ALA A 61 13.17 24.87 -3.85
CA ALA A 61 13.87 25.49 -2.73
C ALA A 61 12.95 26.27 -1.77
N HIS A 62 11.82 26.79 -2.25
CA HIS A 62 10.79 27.42 -1.40
C HIS A 62 10.16 26.45 -0.39
N LEU A 63 10.29 25.13 -0.60
CA LEU A 63 9.83 24.08 0.31
C LEU A 63 10.91 23.62 1.30
N ASN A 64 12.09 24.26 1.33
CA ASN A 64 13.15 23.94 2.29
C ASN A 64 12.70 23.96 3.76
N PRO A 65 11.82 24.87 4.23
CA PRO A 65 11.31 24.83 5.60
C PRO A 65 10.57 23.53 5.95
N ILE A 66 10.03 22.82 4.95
CA ILE A 66 9.32 21.54 5.14
C ILE A 66 10.31 20.38 5.31
N ASN A 67 11.59 20.53 4.92
CA ASN A 67 12.58 19.45 5.03
C ASN A 67 12.84 19.01 6.48
N GLU A 68 12.72 19.93 7.45
CA GLU A 68 12.79 19.59 8.87
C GLU A 68 11.62 18.69 9.28
N TYR A 69 10.40 19.02 8.85
CA TYR A 69 9.22 18.20 9.05
C TYR A 69 9.35 16.82 8.38
N LEU A 70 9.92 16.75 7.17
CA LEU A 70 10.16 15.48 6.46
C LEU A 70 11.12 14.58 7.22
N SER A 71 12.21 15.13 7.76
CA SER A 71 13.19 14.38 8.55
C SER A 71 12.55 13.79 9.82
N ASN A 72 11.74 14.59 10.51
CA ASN A 72 11.01 14.14 11.69
C ASN A 72 9.95 13.08 11.35
N SER A 73 9.26 13.24 10.22
CA SER A 73 8.24 12.30 9.74
C SER A 73 8.86 10.99 9.28
N TYR A 74 10.03 11.02 8.65
CA TYR A 74 10.78 9.83 8.26
C TYR A 74 11.09 8.93 9.46
N GLN A 75 11.43 9.52 10.61
CA GLN A 75 11.65 8.73 11.84
C GLN A 75 10.39 8.01 12.30
N LYS A 76 9.20 8.59 12.10
CA LYS A 76 7.92 7.94 12.39
C LYS A 76 7.65 6.81 11.39
N PHE A 77 7.84 7.06 10.09
CA PHE A 77 7.72 6.04 9.04
C PHE A 77 8.65 4.86 9.28
N ARG A 78 9.90 5.10 9.70
CA ARG A 78 10.85 4.04 10.01
C ARG A 78 10.34 3.12 11.13
N ARG A 79 9.82 3.70 12.21
CA ARG A 79 9.22 2.91 13.31
C ARG A 79 7.99 2.14 12.84
N PHE A 80 7.13 2.79 12.05
CA PHE A 80 5.95 2.15 11.48
C PHE A 80 6.32 0.96 10.59
N PHE A 81 7.28 1.10 9.68
CA PHE A 81 7.71 0.01 8.80
C PHE A 81 8.34 -1.15 9.58
N LEU A 82 9.09 -0.87 10.65
CA LEU A 82 9.63 -1.92 11.51
C LEU A 82 8.51 -2.67 12.24
N SER A 83 7.55 -1.94 12.81
CA SER A 83 6.39 -2.55 13.48
C SER A 83 5.53 -3.35 12.52
N ALA A 84 5.40 -2.94 11.26
CA ALA A 84 4.65 -3.67 10.25
C ALA A 84 5.33 -4.98 9.82
N CYS A 85 6.64 -5.12 10.04
CA CYS A 85 7.37 -6.37 9.82
C CYS A 85 7.30 -7.32 11.02
N ASP A 86 6.89 -6.83 12.20
CA ASP A 86 6.77 -7.62 13.42
C ASP A 86 5.43 -8.37 13.41
N VAL A 87 5.40 -9.48 12.68
CA VAL A 87 4.21 -10.31 12.47
C VAL A 87 4.51 -11.77 12.84
N PRO A 88 3.50 -12.53 13.31
CA PRO A 88 3.68 -13.96 13.59
C PRO A 88 4.03 -14.74 12.33
N SER A 89 4.56 -15.95 12.52
CA SER A 89 4.78 -16.92 11.45
C SER A 89 3.45 -17.29 10.76
N LEU A 90 3.52 -17.89 9.57
CA LEU A 90 2.31 -18.30 8.86
C LEU A 90 1.61 -19.45 9.60
N GLU A 91 2.38 -20.37 10.16
CA GLU A 91 1.94 -21.50 10.96
C GLU A 91 1.12 -21.02 12.16
N ASP A 92 1.66 -20.07 12.92
CA ASP A 92 0.97 -19.47 14.08
C ASP A 92 -0.25 -18.66 13.64
N LYS A 93 -0.16 -17.93 12.52
CA LYS A 93 -1.24 -17.06 12.05
C LYS A 93 -2.45 -17.85 11.56
N PHE A 94 -2.22 -18.95 10.85
CA PHE A 94 -3.25 -19.79 10.27
C PHE A 94 -3.61 -20.99 11.15
N ASN A 95 -2.90 -21.22 12.26
CA ASN A 95 -2.99 -22.42 13.11
C ASN A 95 -2.83 -23.70 12.29
N VAL A 96 -1.85 -23.68 11.38
CA VAL A 96 -1.57 -24.78 10.45
C VAL A 96 -0.23 -25.40 10.84
N ASP A 97 -0.25 -26.72 10.95
CA ASP A 97 0.92 -27.58 11.13
C ASP A 97 1.06 -28.58 9.98
N GLN A 98 2.09 -29.41 10.05
CA GLN A 98 2.38 -30.42 9.02
C GLN A 98 1.27 -31.47 8.83
N TYR A 99 0.34 -31.60 9.77
CA TYR A 99 -0.74 -32.60 9.74
C TYR A 99 -2.09 -32.00 9.36
N SER A 100 -2.17 -30.66 9.26
CA SER A 100 -3.40 -29.93 8.97
C SER A 100 -4.05 -30.36 7.65
N ASP A 101 -3.24 -30.67 6.63
CA ASP A 101 -3.73 -31.21 5.35
C ASP A 101 -4.27 -32.64 5.48
N LEU A 102 -3.71 -33.45 6.39
CA LEU A 102 -4.14 -34.85 6.62
C LEU A 102 -5.47 -34.94 7.39
N VAL A 103 -5.80 -33.91 8.17
CA VAL A 103 -7.06 -33.82 8.93
C VAL A 103 -8.14 -33.02 8.19
N THR A 104 -7.82 -32.44 7.03
CA THR A 104 -8.78 -31.71 6.21
C THR A 104 -9.76 -32.68 5.56
N LEU A 105 -11.00 -32.72 6.08
CA LEU A 105 -12.04 -33.65 5.62
C LEU A 105 -12.61 -33.30 4.23
N THR A 106 -12.46 -32.04 3.80
CA THR A 106 -12.96 -31.54 2.52
C THR A 106 -11.88 -31.55 1.45
N LYS A 107 -12.12 -32.26 0.35
CA LYS A 107 -11.22 -32.22 -0.81
C LYS A 107 -11.17 -30.80 -1.39
N PRO A 108 -9.98 -30.19 -1.53
CA PRO A 108 -9.87 -28.85 -2.12
C PRO A 108 -10.26 -28.90 -3.60
N VAL A 109 -11.11 -27.96 -4.01
CA VAL A 109 -11.53 -27.78 -5.41
C VAL A 109 -11.05 -26.41 -5.88
N ILE A 110 -10.29 -26.37 -6.97
CA ILE A 110 -9.83 -25.15 -7.61
C ILE A 110 -10.85 -24.75 -8.67
N TYR A 111 -11.44 -23.56 -8.54
CA TYR A 111 -12.32 -22.99 -9.55
C TYR A 111 -11.47 -22.26 -10.59
N ILE A 112 -11.41 -22.80 -11.80
CA ILE A 112 -10.59 -22.28 -12.90
C ILE A 112 -11.34 -22.39 -14.23
N SER A 113 -11.31 -21.34 -15.03
CA SER A 113 -11.91 -21.30 -16.37
C SER A 113 -11.03 -22.01 -17.41
N ILE A 114 -11.61 -22.39 -18.55
CA ILE A 114 -10.85 -22.99 -19.67
C ILE A 114 -9.72 -22.04 -20.14
N GLY A 115 -9.97 -20.73 -20.17
CA GLY A 115 -8.96 -19.74 -20.55
C GLY A 115 -7.78 -19.70 -19.58
N GLU A 116 -8.05 -19.72 -18.27
CA GLU A 116 -7.00 -19.79 -17.24
C GLU A 116 -6.24 -21.12 -17.28
N ILE A 117 -6.92 -22.25 -17.58
CA ILE A 117 -6.25 -23.54 -17.79
C ILE A 117 -5.26 -23.45 -18.95
N ILE A 118 -5.68 -22.92 -20.10
CA ILE A 118 -4.81 -22.77 -21.28
C ILE A 118 -3.61 -21.87 -20.96
N ASN A 119 -3.84 -20.72 -20.31
CA ASN A 119 -2.79 -19.79 -19.92
C ASN A 119 -1.82 -20.36 -18.88
N THR A 120 -2.29 -21.25 -18.00
CA THR A 120 -1.45 -21.89 -16.97
C THR A 120 -0.63 -23.04 -17.54
N HIS A 121 -1.16 -23.77 -18.52
CA HIS A 121 -0.55 -24.95 -19.11
C HIS A 121 0.49 -24.62 -20.20
N THR A 122 0.35 -23.48 -20.86
CA THR A 122 1.25 -23.03 -21.94
C THR A 122 2.46 -22.32 -21.38
#